data_AF-A0A5C8PA13-F1
#
_entry.id   AF-A0A5C8PA13-F1
#
_cell.length_a   1.000
_cell.length_b   1.000
_cell.length_c   1.000
_cell.angle_alpha   90.00
_cell.angle_beta   90.00
_cell.angle_gamma   90.00
#
_symmetry.space_group_name_H-M   'P 1'
#
loop_
_entity.id
_entity.type
_entity.pdbx_description
1 polymer ?
#
loop_
_entity_poly.entity_id
_entity_poly.type
_entity_poly.pdbx_seq_one_letter_code
_entity_poly.pdbx_strand_id
1 'polypeptide(L)'
;MTSKPKPTALPVALRLLEVQNAILDVFDERRSRPGSALHMAEIQLAMDRRGYGGRLVTRAIEGLCRAGRLRRLGPNDLELCAAPPTAAAARKTRRTGRRSRLKRRTALEV
;
A
#
# COMPACT_ATOMS: atom_id res chain seq x y z
N MET A 1 19.35 19.46 -34.33
CA MET A 1 18.39 18.35 -34.07
C MET A 1 18.32 18.12 -32.57
N THR A 2 17.36 18.72 -31.86
CA THR A 2 17.24 18.60 -30.40
C THR A 2 16.36 17.40 -30.05
N SER A 3 17.00 16.31 -29.64
CA SER A 3 16.36 15.11 -29.11
C SER A 3 15.57 15.48 -27.85
N LYS A 4 14.23 15.42 -27.91
CA LYS A 4 13.41 15.49 -26.69
C LYS A 4 13.79 14.32 -25.79
N PRO A 5 14.13 14.54 -24.50
CA PRO A 5 14.39 13.44 -23.60
C PRO A 5 13.14 12.57 -23.50
N LYS A 6 13.31 11.26 -23.73
CA LYS A 6 12.27 10.25 -23.60
C LYS A 6 11.77 10.30 -22.14
N PRO A 7 10.46 10.45 -21.87
CA PRO A 7 9.96 10.50 -20.50
C PRO A 7 10.38 9.20 -19.81
N THR A 8 11.31 9.30 -18.86
CA THR A 8 11.80 8.16 -18.11
C THR A 8 10.63 7.70 -17.27
N ALA A 9 9.97 6.61 -17.69
CA ALA A 9 8.86 6.06 -16.96
C ALA A 9 9.36 5.72 -15.55
N LEU A 10 8.86 6.47 -14.56
CA LEU A 10 9.21 6.22 -13.16
C LEU A 10 8.98 4.73 -12.85
N PRO A 11 9.90 4.07 -12.11
CA PRO A 11 9.73 2.70 -11.73
C PRO A 11 8.39 2.52 -11.01
N VAL A 12 7.71 1.41 -11.30
CA VAL A 12 6.33 1.14 -10.85
C VAL A 12 6.15 1.31 -9.33
N ALA A 13 7.21 1.03 -8.55
CA ALA A 13 7.21 1.23 -7.10
C ALA A 13 7.09 2.71 -6.69
N LEU A 14 7.77 3.63 -7.39
CA LEU A 14 7.66 5.07 -7.13
C LEU A 14 6.27 5.57 -7.51
N ARG A 15 5.74 5.13 -8.66
CA ARG A 15 4.36 5.43 -9.07
C ARG A 15 3.32 4.95 -8.06
N LEU A 16 3.55 3.81 -7.41
CA LEU A 16 2.61 3.28 -6.43
C LEU A 16 2.63 4.09 -5.12
N LEU A 17 3.79 4.57 -4.69
CA LEU A 17 3.90 5.47 -3.54
C LEU A 17 3.23 6.83 -3.81
N GLU A 18 3.40 7.37 -5.01
CA GLU A 18 2.71 8.59 -5.45
C GLU A 18 1.19 8.43 -5.40
N VAL A 19 0.68 7.31 -5.94
CA VAL A 19 -0.75 6.99 -5.89
C VAL A 19 -1.24 6.83 -4.45
N GLN A 20 -0.43 6.24 -3.56
CA GLN A 20 -0.78 6.12 -2.14
C GLN A 20 -0.91 7.49 -1.47
N ASN A 21 0.05 8.40 -1.70
CA ASN A 21 -0.01 9.76 -1.16
C ASN A 21 -1.24 10.50 -1.71
N ALA A 22 -1.49 10.42 -3.02
CA ALA A 22 -2.65 11.03 -3.64
C ALA A 22 -3.99 10.49 -3.08
N ILE A 23 -4.08 9.20 -2.73
CA ILE A 23 -5.26 8.67 -2.03
C ILE A 23 -5.41 9.31 -0.66
N LEU A 24 -4.33 9.44 0.11
CA LEU A 24 -4.37 10.09 1.41
C LEU A 24 -4.79 11.56 1.31
N ASP A 25 -4.35 12.27 0.27
CA ASP A 25 -4.79 13.63 -0.02
C ASP A 25 -6.29 13.69 -0.33
N VAL A 26 -6.85 12.72 -1.06
CA VAL A 26 -8.31 12.63 -1.29
C VAL A 26 -9.06 12.47 0.05
N PHE A 27 -8.51 11.68 0.98
CA PHE A 27 -9.10 11.57 2.32
C PHE A 27 -9.00 12.88 3.10
N ASP A 28 -7.92 13.64 2.94
CA ASP A 28 -7.73 14.92 3.64
C ASP A 28 -8.60 16.05 3.05
N GLU A 29 -8.75 16.10 1.73
CA GLU A 29 -9.66 17.03 1.04
C GLU A 29 -11.12 16.76 1.37
N ARG A 30 -11.49 15.48 1.56
CA ARG A 30 -12.86 15.07 1.89
C ARG A 30 -13.11 14.93 3.40
N ARG A 31 -12.10 15.22 4.23
CA ARG A 31 -12.21 15.15 5.68
C ARG A 31 -13.11 16.28 6.18
N SER A 32 -14.40 16.01 6.24
CA SER A 32 -15.31 16.81 7.06
C SER A 32 -15.23 16.41 8.53
N ARG A 33 -14.88 15.14 8.89
CA ARG A 33 -14.70 14.68 10.28
C ARG A 33 -13.73 13.48 10.42
N PRO A 34 -13.03 13.32 11.56
CA PRO A 34 -12.37 12.06 11.91
C PRO A 34 -13.40 10.92 11.97
N GLY A 35 -13.06 9.76 11.39
CA GLY A 35 -13.95 8.60 11.35
C GLY A 35 -14.95 8.58 10.18
N SER A 36 -14.87 9.54 9.27
CA SER A 36 -15.66 9.50 8.03
C SER A 36 -15.14 8.43 7.08
N ALA A 37 -16.02 7.48 6.74
CA ALA A 37 -15.77 6.49 5.71
C ALA A 37 -15.95 7.13 4.32
N LEU A 38 -15.10 6.75 3.37
CA LEU A 38 -15.24 7.04 1.96
C LEU A 38 -15.50 5.75 1.19
N HIS A 39 -16.47 5.81 0.28
CA HIS A 39 -16.80 4.67 -0.57
C HIS A 39 -15.72 4.50 -1.66
N MET A 40 -15.35 3.25 -1.98
CA MET A 40 -14.30 2.93 -2.96
C MET A 40 -14.54 3.57 -4.33
N ALA A 41 -15.80 3.62 -4.76
CA ALA A 41 -16.18 4.24 -6.03
C ALA A 41 -15.86 5.75 -6.04
N GLU A 42 -16.02 6.45 -4.93
CA GLU A 42 -15.70 7.87 -4.83
C GLU A 42 -14.19 8.14 -4.89
N ILE A 43 -13.41 7.27 -4.24
CA ILE A 43 -11.95 7.32 -4.27
C ILE A 43 -11.49 7.05 -5.70
N GLN A 44 -12.03 6.03 -6.36
CA GLN A 44 -11.71 5.72 -7.75
C GLN A 44 -12.04 6.89 -8.68
N LEU A 45 -13.21 7.51 -8.54
CA LEU A 45 -13.60 8.67 -9.33
C LEU A 45 -12.68 9.87 -9.09
N ALA A 46 -12.31 10.14 -7.84
CA ALA A 46 -11.39 11.22 -7.50
C ALA A 46 -9.98 10.99 -8.10
N MET A 47 -9.51 9.75 -8.06
CA MET A 47 -8.21 9.36 -8.60
C MET A 47 -8.20 9.34 -10.14
N ASP A 48 -9.32 8.94 -10.77
CA ASP A 48 -9.49 8.97 -12.22
C ASP A 48 -9.44 10.40 -12.77
N ARG A 49 -10.08 11.36 -12.08
CA ARG A 49 -9.96 12.80 -12.40
C ARG A 49 -8.54 13.34 -12.30
N ARG A 50 -7.68 12.70 -11.49
CA ARG A 50 -6.25 13.02 -11.36
C ARG A 50 -5.38 12.25 -12.36
N GLY A 51 -5.97 11.41 -13.22
CA GLY A 51 -5.27 10.63 -14.25
C GLY A 51 -4.66 9.32 -13.74
N TYR A 52 -5.05 8.84 -12.55
CA TYR A 52 -4.54 7.57 -12.03
C TYR A 52 -5.43 6.39 -12.42
N GLY A 53 -4.83 5.35 -13.02
CA GLY A 53 -5.56 4.17 -13.47
C GLY A 53 -6.07 3.29 -12.31
N GLY A 54 -7.31 2.81 -12.42
CA GLY A 54 -8.00 2.06 -11.34
C GLY A 54 -7.24 0.84 -10.81
N ARG A 55 -6.48 0.11 -11.64
CA ARG A 55 -5.67 -1.04 -11.17
C ARG A 55 -4.55 -0.62 -10.20
N LEU A 56 -3.92 0.53 -10.44
CA LEU A 56 -2.88 1.07 -9.54
C LEU A 56 -3.50 1.59 -8.25
N VAL A 57 -4.67 2.22 -8.35
CA VAL A 57 -5.44 2.70 -7.19
C VAL A 57 -5.82 1.54 -6.28
N THR A 58 -6.37 0.44 -6.82
CA THR A 58 -6.72 -0.74 -6.01
C THR A 58 -5.49 -1.32 -5.30
N ARG A 59 -4.35 -1.46 -5.98
CA ARG A 59 -3.11 -1.93 -5.35
C ARG A 59 -2.58 -0.97 -4.29
N ALA A 60 -2.70 0.33 -4.52
CA ALA A 60 -2.29 1.35 -3.56
C ALA A 60 -3.17 1.31 -2.29
N ILE A 61 -4.49 1.17 -2.45
CA ILE A 61 -5.44 0.97 -1.34
C ILE A 61 -5.08 -0.29 -0.55
N GLU A 62 -4.84 -1.42 -1.21
CA GLU A 62 -4.42 -2.65 -0.54
C GLU A 62 -3.11 -2.46 0.24
N GLY A 63 -2.15 -1.73 -0.33
CA GLY A 63 -0.90 -1.38 0.32
C GLY A 63 -1.11 -0.53 1.57
N LEU A 64 -1.98 0.48 1.51
CA LEU A 64 -2.33 1.34 2.65
C LEU A 64 -3.08 0.58 3.74
N CYS A 65 -3.96 -0.35 3.37
CA CYS A 65 -4.63 -1.25 4.32
C CYS A 65 -3.62 -2.16 5.04
N ARG A 66 -2.68 -2.76 4.28
CA ARG A 66 -1.60 -3.59 4.85
C ARG A 66 -0.67 -2.79 5.77
N ALA A 67 -0.43 -1.52 5.45
CA ALA A 67 0.34 -0.61 6.27
C ALA A 67 -0.42 -0.12 7.52
N GLY A 68 -1.71 -0.44 7.66
CA GLY A 68 -2.55 0.02 8.76
C GLY A 68 -2.93 1.50 8.69
N ARG A 69 -2.77 2.14 7.52
CA ARG A 69 -3.13 3.54 7.28
C ARG A 69 -4.62 3.69 6.94
N LEU A 70 -5.18 2.71 6.23
CA LEU A 70 -6.60 2.61 5.94
C LEU A 70 -7.20 1.38 6.60
N ARG A 71 -8.48 1.45 6.97
CA ARG A 71 -9.26 0.32 7.48
C ARG A 71 -10.48 0.12 6.59
N ARG A 72 -10.83 -1.14 6.31
CA ARG A 72 -12.11 -1.49 5.68
C ARG A 72 -13.19 -1.58 6.76
N LEU A 73 -14.26 -0.81 6.61
CA LEU A 73 -15.47 -0.90 7.44
C LEU A 73 -16.51 -1.84 6.82
N GLY A 74 -16.52 -1.92 5.49
CA GLY A 74 -17.38 -2.80 4.71
C GLY A 74 -16.68 -3.30 3.44
N PRO A 75 -17.42 -3.96 2.53
CA PRO A 75 -16.84 -4.41 1.27
C PRO A 75 -16.30 -3.24 0.43
N ASN A 76 -17.00 -2.10 0.47
CA ASN A 76 -16.68 -0.92 -0.35
C ASN A 76 -16.26 0.31 0.47
N ASP A 77 -16.39 0.30 1.79
CA ASP A 77 -16.16 1.49 2.62
C ASP A 77 -14.79 1.45 3.29
N LEU A 78 -14.07 2.56 3.15
CA LEU A 78 -12.71 2.74 3.66
C LEU A 78 -12.65 3.93 4.62
N GLU A 79 -12.01 3.74 5.76
CA GLU A 79 -11.81 4.75 6.78
C GLU A 79 -10.31 5.02 6.95
N LEU A 80 -9.95 6.29 7.16
CA LEU A 80 -8.58 6.68 7.48
C LEU A 80 -8.29 6.42 8.95
N CYS A 81 -7.30 5.59 9.25
CA CYS A 81 -6.86 5.34 10.63
C CYS A 81 -6.22 6.60 11.22
N ALA A 82 -6.79 7.12 12.30
CA ALA A 82 -6.27 8.29 13.01
C ALA A 82 -4.94 8.00 13.75
N ALA A 83 -4.65 6.74 14.07
CA ALA A 83 -3.41 6.36 14.73
C ALA A 83 -2.31 6.08 13.70
N PRO A 84 -1.09 6.61 13.86
CA PRO A 84 0.05 6.10 13.10
C PRO A 84 0.14 4.60 13.36
N PRO A 85 0.37 3.77 12.32
CA PRO A 85 0.50 2.34 12.51
C PRO A 85 1.71 2.13 13.41
N THR A 86 1.47 1.79 14.67
CA THR A 86 2.53 1.36 15.56
C THR A 86 3.17 0.15 14.89
N ALA A 87 4.47 0.25 14.61
CA ALA A 87 5.28 -0.77 13.92
C ALA A 87 5.27 -2.15 14.61
N ALA A 88 4.54 -2.30 15.71
CA ALA A 88 4.21 -3.55 16.40
C ALA A 88 3.23 -4.44 15.62
N ALA A 89 2.24 -3.88 14.89
CA ALA A 89 1.22 -4.68 14.21
C ALA A 89 1.72 -5.33 12.91
N ALA A 90 2.58 -4.63 12.15
CA ALA A 90 3.17 -5.16 10.90
C ALA A 90 4.16 -6.31 11.12
N ARG A 91 4.60 -6.54 12.36
CA ARG A 91 5.62 -7.55 12.70
C ARG A 91 5.05 -8.93 13.04
N LYS A 92 3.74 -9.16 12.86
CA LYS A 92 3.08 -10.42 13.27
C LYS A 92 2.85 -11.46 12.17
N THR A 93 3.18 -11.19 10.90
CA THR A 93 2.93 -12.14 9.79
C THR A 93 4.16 -12.52 8.97
N ARG A 94 5.38 -12.35 9.52
CA ARG A 94 6.61 -12.88 8.91
C ARG A 94 7.37 -13.82 9.84
N ARG A 95 6.67 -14.86 10.31
CA ARG A 95 7.32 -16.00 10.98
C ARG A 95 6.65 -17.32 10.58
N THR A 96 6.74 -17.64 9.30
CA THR A 96 6.65 -19.03 8.83
C THR A 96 7.93 -19.34 8.05
N GLY A 97 8.76 -20.21 8.64
CA GLY A 97 9.67 -21.05 7.86
C GLY A 97 11.12 -20.62 7.65
N ARG A 98 11.78 -19.87 8.56
CA ARG A 98 13.26 -19.87 8.61
C ARG A 98 13.72 -21.18 9.27
N ARG A 99 13.66 -22.31 8.55
CA ARG A 99 14.38 -23.52 8.98
C ARG A 99 15.87 -23.30 8.73
N SER A 100 16.60 -23.48 9.81
CA SER A 100 17.98 -23.12 10.06
C SER A 100 18.96 -23.61 9.00
N ARG A 101 19.94 -22.75 8.74
CA ARG A 101 21.25 -23.08 8.17
C ARG A 101 21.95 -24.16 9.01
N LEU A 102 22.57 -25.11 8.30
CA LEU A 102 24.01 -25.42 8.37
C LEU A 102 24.58 -26.22 9.58
N LYS A 103 25.16 -27.38 9.22
CA LYS A 103 26.37 -28.08 9.74
C LYS A 103 26.35 -28.80 11.11
N ARG A 104 26.64 -30.12 11.07
CA ARG A 104 27.83 -30.84 11.61
C ARG A 104 27.60 -32.36 11.43
N ARG A 105 28.28 -33.04 10.48
CA ARG A 105 29.42 -33.96 10.69
C ARG A 105 29.40 -34.76 12.01
N THR A 106 29.11 -36.06 11.92
CA THR A 106 29.63 -37.23 12.69
C THR A 106 28.96 -38.49 12.09
N ALA A 107 29.69 -39.36 11.38
CA ALA A 107 30.40 -40.55 11.89
C ALA A 107 29.48 -41.78 12.10
N LEU A 108 29.62 -42.79 11.23
CA LEU A 108 29.24 -44.21 11.35
C LEU A 108 29.79 -44.90 10.08
N GLU A 109 30.97 -45.52 10.13
CA GLU A 109 31.16 -46.97 10.31
C GLU A 109 30.25 -47.81 9.39
N VAL A 110 30.79 -48.34 8.28
CA VAL A 110 31.17 -49.75 8.02
C VAL A 110 32.04 -49.79 6.76
#